data_AF-A0A1G6MZ46-F1
#
_entry.id   AF-A0A1G6MZ46-F1
#
_cell.length_a   1.000
_cell.length_b   1.000
_cell.length_c   1.000
_cell.angle_alpha   90.00
_cell.angle_beta   90.00
_cell.angle_gamma   90.00
#
_symmetry.space_group_name_H-M   'P 1'
#
loop_
_entity.id
_entity.type
_entity.pdbx_description
1 polymer ?
#
loop_
_entity_poly.entity_id
_entity_poly.type
_entity_poly.pdbx_seq_one_letter_code
_entity_poly.pdbx_strand_id
1 'polypeptide(L)'
;MDFSELKKFPWNPEIYLAQQGDTKAMRRTCAKAEPIVDQFGKVSYFVNLLGKDEVRSIASLSLVEFVMSYPGGVPDEEVPALIKQAIKCDLINSVHRLEYRRGKEEAPPTNADTGSPENSSGDTGSPSAPPYGEPEACLLQNAYAQTVQDAIQHLNRNEQTVIQFYYFRQETTNEIAVRLGCSVQNVRKIKRRALTRLRSLLER
;
A
#
# COMPACT_ATOMS: atom_id res chain seq x y z
N MET A 1 12.87 15.33 20.82
CA MET A 1 14.21 14.83 20.42
C MET A 1 14.84 15.91 19.59
N ASP A 2 15.99 16.41 20.03
CA ASP A 2 16.72 17.44 19.32
C ASP A 2 17.42 16.80 18.11
N PHE A 3 16.99 17.16 16.90
CA PHE A 3 17.56 16.68 15.64
C PHE A 3 18.68 17.59 15.13
N SER A 4 19.13 18.58 15.91
CA SER A 4 20.21 19.49 15.54
C SER A 4 21.52 18.75 15.25
N GLU A 5 21.75 17.63 15.93
CA GLU A 5 22.93 16.77 15.71
C GLU A 5 22.84 15.91 14.44
N LEU A 6 21.66 15.79 13.81
CA LEU A 6 21.53 15.15 12.50
C LEU A 6 21.92 16.10 11.36
N LYS A 7 21.73 17.41 11.55
CA LYS A 7 22.06 18.43 10.54
C LYS A 7 23.55 18.62 10.35
N LYS A 8 24.36 18.29 11.37
CA LYS A 8 25.82 18.42 11.34
C LYS A 8 26.52 17.19 10.74
N PHE A 9 25.77 16.11 10.46
CA PHE A 9 26.36 14.88 9.95
C PHE A 9 26.56 14.99 8.44
N PRO A 10 27.72 14.58 7.91
CA PRO A 10 28.02 14.69 6.48
C PRO A 10 27.35 13.53 5.72
N TRP A 11 26.04 13.64 5.49
CA TRP A 11 25.21 12.57 4.92
C TRP A 11 25.63 12.18 3.50
N ASN A 12 25.76 13.14 2.59
CA ASN A 12 26.09 12.89 1.19
C ASN A 12 27.41 12.10 1.02
N PRO A 13 28.55 12.51 1.61
CA PRO A 13 29.79 11.76 1.44
C PRO A 13 29.75 10.39 2.13
N GLU A 14 29.09 10.26 3.29
CA GLU A 14 28.96 8.96 3.98
C GLU A 14 28.06 8.00 3.21
N ILE A 15 26.93 8.47 2.67
CA ILE A 15 26.05 7.67 1.81
C ILE A 15 26.78 7.27 0.53
N TYR A 16 27.53 8.18 -0.09
CA TYR A 16 28.33 7.86 -1.27
C TYR A 16 29.34 6.73 -0.98
N LEU A 17 30.09 6.82 0.12
CA LEU A 17 31.01 5.74 0.53
C LEU A 17 30.27 4.41 0.78
N ALA A 18 29.10 4.48 1.41
CA ALA A 18 28.26 3.30 1.65
C ALA A 18 27.81 2.63 0.34
N GLN A 19 27.44 3.42 -0.67
CA GLN A 19 27.07 2.95 -2.02
C GLN A 19 28.26 2.34 -2.77
N GLN A 20 29.49 2.78 -2.51
CA GLN A 20 30.73 2.17 -3.04
C GLN A 20 31.11 0.85 -2.34
N GLY A 21 30.31 0.38 -1.39
CA GLY A 21 30.55 -0.87 -0.66
C GLY A 21 31.31 -0.72 0.66
N ASP A 22 31.56 0.51 1.15
CA ASP A 22 32.12 0.70 2.48
C ASP A 22 31.10 0.33 3.57
N THR A 23 31.27 -0.89 4.11
CA THR A 23 30.41 -1.40 5.19
C THR A 23 30.49 -0.61 6.48
N LYS A 24 31.59 0.12 6.75
CA LYS A 24 31.70 0.99 7.91
C LYS A 24 30.90 2.27 7.70
N ALA A 25 30.94 2.85 6.50
CA ALA A 25 30.13 4.01 6.14
C ALA A 25 28.62 3.71 6.21
N MET A 26 28.21 2.54 5.69
CA MET A 26 26.83 2.06 5.84
C MET A 26 26.40 1.99 7.31
N ARG A 27 27.21 1.36 8.16
CA ARG A 27 26.91 1.26 9.60
C ARG A 27 26.84 2.62 10.28
N ARG A 28 27.77 3.54 9.99
CA ARG A 28 27.75 4.91 10.55
C ARG A 28 26.48 5.66 10.14
N THR A 29 26.14 5.59 8.86
CA THR A 29 24.93 6.22 8.30
C THR A 29 23.67 5.68 8.97
N CYS A 30 23.53 4.35 9.06
CA CYS A 30 22.38 3.73 9.71
C CYS A 30 22.32 4.07 11.22
N ALA A 31 23.43 3.96 11.94
CA ALA A 31 23.49 4.28 13.36
C ALA A 31 23.15 5.75 13.64
N LYS A 32 23.55 6.67 12.76
CA LYS A 32 23.20 8.08 12.88
C LYS A 32 21.71 8.33 12.57
N ALA A 33 21.13 7.59 11.63
CA ALA A 33 19.71 7.66 11.28
C ALA A 33 18.78 6.91 12.27
N GLU A 34 19.32 6.08 13.16
CA GLU A 34 18.55 5.28 14.14
C GLU A 34 17.50 6.09 14.92
N PRO A 35 17.76 7.32 15.40
CA PRO A 35 16.73 8.10 16.10
C PRO A 35 15.51 8.43 15.24
N ILE A 36 15.66 8.49 13.91
CA ILE A 36 14.55 8.69 12.97
C ILE A 36 13.70 7.42 12.91
N VAL A 37 14.34 6.25 12.83
CA VAL A 37 13.67 4.93 12.85
C VAL A 37 12.89 4.74 14.16
N ASP A 38 13.55 4.98 15.30
CA ASP A 38 12.96 4.86 16.62
C ASP A 38 11.79 5.83 16.85
N GLN A 39 11.75 6.96 16.14
CA GLN A 39 10.62 7.89 16.21
C GLN A 39 9.31 7.23 15.72
N PHE A 40 9.37 6.41 14.68
CA PHE A 40 8.18 5.74 14.13
C PHE A 40 7.64 4.64 15.04
N GLY A 41 8.51 3.97 15.80
CA GLY A 41 8.11 3.00 16.84
C GLY A 41 7.32 3.61 18.01
N LYS A 42 7.18 4.95 18.08
CA LYS A 42 6.36 5.68 19.06
C LYS A 42 5.05 6.19 18.47
N VAL A 43 4.83 6.04 17.17
CA VAL A 43 3.63 6.52 16.49
C VAL A 43 2.54 5.45 16.61
N SER A 44 1.56 5.69 17.49
CA SER A 44 0.51 4.71 17.82
C SER A 44 -0.24 4.21 16.59
N TYR A 45 -0.46 5.06 15.58
CA TYR A 45 -1.12 4.66 14.34
C TYR A 45 -0.44 3.45 13.67
N PHE A 46 0.88 3.51 13.46
CA PHE A 46 1.62 2.43 12.82
C PHE A 46 1.80 1.22 13.74
N VAL A 47 2.07 1.46 15.02
CA VAL A 47 2.29 0.39 16.01
C VAL A 47 1.01 -0.43 16.24
N ASN A 48 -0.16 0.22 16.29
CA ASN A 48 -1.44 -0.47 16.51
C ASN A 48 -1.84 -1.32 15.29
N LEU A 49 -1.49 -0.90 14.07
CA LEU A 49 -1.88 -1.59 12.84
C LEU A 49 -0.88 -2.69 12.44
N LEU A 50 0.42 -2.39 12.50
CA LEU A 50 1.47 -3.30 12.02
C LEU A 50 2.14 -4.10 13.15
N GLY A 51 2.12 -3.58 14.38
CA GLY A 51 2.94 -4.07 15.48
C GLY A 51 4.30 -3.35 15.56
N LYS A 52 4.84 -3.26 16.76
CA LYS A 52 6.06 -2.48 17.04
C LYS A 52 7.30 -3.01 16.28
N ASP A 53 7.46 -4.32 16.24
CA ASP A 53 8.62 -4.95 15.61
C ASP A 53 8.58 -4.81 14.08
N GLU A 54 7.40 -4.98 13.48
CA GLU A 54 7.20 -4.75 12.03
C GLU A 54 7.48 -3.30 11.63
N VAL A 55 7.04 -2.32 12.43
CA VAL A 55 7.35 -0.90 12.16
C VAL A 55 8.86 -0.67 12.13
N ARG A 56 9.60 -1.26 13.08
CA ARG A 56 11.07 -1.16 13.10
C ARG A 56 11.68 -1.85 11.87
N SER A 57 11.26 -3.07 11.55
CA SER A 57 11.75 -3.83 10.39
C SER A 57 11.56 -3.08 9.08
N ILE A 58 10.36 -2.55 8.83
CA ILE A 58 10.03 -1.78 7.62
C ILE A 58 10.85 -0.49 7.55
N ALA A 59 10.95 0.24 8.67
CA ALA A 59 11.71 1.49 8.72
C ALA A 59 13.22 1.26 8.50
N SER A 60 13.79 0.21 9.09
CA SER A 60 15.19 -0.16 8.88
C SER A 60 15.47 -0.58 7.43
N LEU A 61 14.56 -1.34 6.81
CA LEU A 61 14.68 -1.71 5.40
C LEU A 61 14.61 -0.47 4.49
N SER A 62 13.60 0.37 4.68
CA SER A 62 13.42 1.62 3.93
C SER A 62 14.63 2.54 4.04
N LEU A 63 15.26 2.63 5.22
CA LEU A 63 16.50 3.36 5.42
C LEU A 63 17.65 2.80 4.57
N VAL A 64 17.85 1.47 4.56
CA VAL A 64 18.91 0.84 3.75
C VAL A 64 18.65 1.04 2.27
N GLU A 65 17.41 0.84 1.81
CA GLU A 65 17.01 1.07 0.42
C GLU A 65 17.21 2.53 0.00
N PHE A 66 16.88 3.48 0.89
CA PHE A 66 17.15 4.90 0.68
C PHE A 66 18.64 5.15 0.51
N VAL A 67 19.49 4.66 1.43
CA VAL A 67 20.95 4.84 1.34
C VAL A 67 21.49 4.26 0.03
N MET A 68 21.00 3.10 -0.41
CA MET A 68 21.46 2.46 -1.66
C MET A 68 20.98 3.17 -2.93
N SER A 69 19.82 3.84 -2.89
CA SER A 69 19.19 4.42 -4.08
C SER A 69 19.24 5.95 -4.14
N TYR A 70 19.74 6.60 -3.09
CA TYR A 70 19.77 8.05 -2.97
C TYR A 70 20.75 8.67 -3.98
N PRO A 71 20.27 9.53 -4.90
CA PRO A 71 21.09 10.07 -5.98
C PRO A 71 22.05 11.19 -5.55
N GLY A 72 21.96 11.69 -4.32
CA GLY A 72 22.69 12.87 -3.87
C GLY A 72 22.09 14.19 -4.37
N GLY A 73 22.81 15.29 -4.10
CA GLY A 73 22.51 16.62 -4.65
C GLY A 73 21.61 17.51 -3.79
N VAL A 74 21.19 17.03 -2.62
CA VAL A 74 20.45 17.80 -1.62
C VAL A 74 21.39 18.16 -0.47
N PRO A 75 21.30 19.36 0.15
CA PRO A 75 22.12 19.72 1.30
C PRO A 75 22.02 18.69 2.44
N ASP A 76 23.11 18.47 3.16
CA ASP A 76 23.17 17.47 4.24
C ASP A 76 22.11 17.71 5.32
N GLU A 77 21.71 18.97 5.56
CA GLU A 77 20.70 19.30 6.55
C GLU A 77 19.29 18.79 6.20
N GLU A 78 19.02 18.55 4.92
CA GLU A 78 17.72 18.13 4.40
C GLU A 78 17.62 16.61 4.23
N VAL A 79 18.75 15.88 4.14
CA VAL A 79 18.77 14.42 4.00
C VAL A 79 17.97 13.69 5.09
N PRO A 80 18.06 14.06 6.39
CA PRO A 80 17.24 13.45 7.43
C PRO A 80 15.72 13.57 7.18
N ALA A 81 15.27 14.67 6.59
CA ALA A 81 13.86 14.85 6.26
C ALA A 81 13.43 13.94 5.11
N LEU A 82 14.31 13.72 4.13
CA LEU A 82 14.09 12.77 3.03
C LEU A 82 14.02 11.32 3.53
N ILE A 83 14.96 10.91 4.40
CA ILE A 83 14.94 9.60 5.06
C ILE A 83 13.61 9.39 5.79
N LYS A 84 13.21 10.37 6.60
CA LYS A 84 11.95 10.33 7.34
C LYS A 84 10.75 10.19 6.39
N GLN A 85 10.75 10.91 5.28
CA GLN A 85 9.68 10.86 4.31
C GLN A 85 9.63 9.50 3.58
N ALA A 86 10.78 8.91 3.23
CA ALA A 86 10.86 7.58 2.64
C ALA A 86 10.26 6.52 3.58
N ILE A 87 10.72 6.48 4.83
CA ILE A 87 10.20 5.57 5.86
C ILE A 87 8.70 5.73 6.04
N LYS A 88 8.21 6.98 6.11
CA LYS A 88 6.78 7.27 6.24
C LYS A 88 5.97 6.71 5.07
N CYS A 89 6.44 6.88 3.84
CA CYS A 89 5.79 6.34 2.65
C CYS A 89 5.70 4.81 2.72
N ASP A 90 6.77 4.12 3.11
CA ASP A 90 6.79 2.65 3.14
C ASP A 90 5.94 2.06 4.27
N LEU A 91 5.87 2.73 5.41
CA LEU A 91 4.95 2.36 6.49
C LEU A 91 3.48 2.52 6.06
N ILE A 92 3.14 3.64 5.42
CA ILE A 92 1.78 3.85 4.88
C ILE A 92 1.44 2.78 3.83
N ASN A 93 2.37 2.51 2.91
CA ASN A 93 2.19 1.47 1.89
C ASN A 93 1.99 0.09 2.53
N SER A 94 2.72 -0.21 3.62
CA SER A 94 2.60 -1.48 4.34
C SER A 94 1.25 -1.60 5.06
N VAL A 95 0.76 -0.53 5.67
CA VAL A 95 -0.60 -0.48 6.24
C VAL A 95 -1.66 -0.74 5.17
N HIS A 96 -1.58 -0.04 4.02
CA HIS A 96 -2.54 -0.28 2.93
C HIS A 96 -2.49 -1.73 2.42
N ARG A 97 -1.30 -2.34 2.35
CA ARG A 97 -1.15 -3.76 1.98
C ARG A 97 -1.78 -4.70 3.02
N LEU A 98 -1.63 -4.40 4.31
CA LEU A 98 -2.24 -5.17 5.38
C LEU A 98 -3.76 -5.08 5.33
N GLU A 99 -4.31 -3.88 5.24
CA GLU A 99 -5.76 -3.65 5.16
C GLU A 99 -6.37 -4.33 3.93
N TYR A 100 -5.65 -4.31 2.80
CA TYR A 100 -6.05 -5.06 1.62
C TYR A 100 -6.11 -6.57 1.89
N ARG A 101 -5.09 -7.13 2.56
CA ARG A 101 -5.07 -8.56 2.89
C ARG A 101 -6.22 -8.94 3.82
N ARG A 102 -6.46 -8.15 4.86
CA ARG A 102 -7.57 -8.35 5.79
C ARG A 102 -8.92 -8.33 5.07
N GLY A 103 -9.14 -7.33 4.20
CA GLY A 103 -10.37 -7.24 3.42
C GLY A 103 -10.59 -8.40 2.44
N LYS A 104 -9.51 -9.08 2.01
CA LYS A 104 -9.59 -10.29 1.17
C LYS A 104 -9.85 -11.56 1.99
N GLU A 105 -9.29 -11.66 3.19
CA GLU A 105 -9.49 -12.80 4.11
C GLU A 105 -10.87 -12.79 4.78
N GLU A 106 -11.43 -11.60 5.02
CA GLU A 106 -12.80 -11.42 5.55
C GLU A 106 -13.88 -11.61 4.46
N ALA A 107 -13.52 -11.67 3.18
CA ALA A 107 -14.46 -11.98 2.11
C ALA A 107 -14.80 -13.48 2.14
N PRO A 108 -16.10 -13.86 2.18
CA PRO A 108 -16.48 -15.26 2.24
C PRO A 108 -15.95 -16.02 1.01
N PRO A 109 -15.43 -17.25 1.17
CA PRO A 109 -14.92 -18.03 0.06
C PRO A 109 -16.04 -18.21 -0.96
N THR A 110 -15.85 -17.66 -2.17
CA THR A 110 -16.74 -17.91 -3.30
C THR A 110 -16.43 -19.31 -3.81
N ASN A 111 -17.00 -20.32 -3.14
CA ASN A 111 -17.04 -21.68 -3.64
C ASN A 111 -18.09 -21.71 -4.75
N ALA A 112 -17.65 -21.49 -5.99
CA ALA A 112 -18.37 -21.97 -7.15
C ALA A 112 -18.02 -23.45 -7.32
N ASP A 113 -18.80 -24.33 -6.70
CA ASP A 113 -19.01 -25.66 -7.27
C ASP A 113 -20.41 -26.15 -6.93
N THR A 114 -21.22 -26.30 -7.97
CA THR A 114 -22.58 -26.83 -7.92
C THR A 114 -22.51 -28.27 -8.39
N GLY A 115 -22.90 -29.23 -7.54
CA GLY A 115 -22.81 -30.65 -7.89
C GLY A 115 -23.46 -31.63 -6.90
N SER A 116 -24.77 -31.47 -6.67
CA SER A 116 -25.75 -32.52 -6.29
C SER A 116 -25.72 -33.27 -4.94
N PRO A 117 -26.88 -33.82 -4.51
CA PRO A 117 -27.21 -34.06 -3.10
C PRO A 117 -27.24 -35.55 -2.74
N GLU A 118 -26.67 -35.93 -1.59
CA GLU A 118 -27.02 -37.22 -0.94
C GLU A 118 -27.03 -37.08 0.60
N ASN A 119 -28.08 -37.65 1.18
CA ASN A 119 -28.43 -37.68 2.60
C ASN A 119 -27.28 -38.06 3.53
N SER A 120 -27.17 -37.39 4.68
CA SER A 120 -26.92 -38.09 5.94
C SER A 120 -27.42 -37.26 7.13
N SER A 121 -28.38 -37.81 7.84
CA SER A 121 -28.86 -37.32 9.13
C SER A 121 -27.77 -37.49 10.19
N GLY A 122 -27.43 -36.40 10.87
CA GLY A 122 -26.46 -36.39 11.96
C GLY A 122 -26.59 -35.11 12.77
N ASP A 123 -27.45 -35.18 13.79
CA ASP A 123 -27.54 -34.23 14.90
C ASP A 123 -26.15 -33.89 15.46
N THR A 124 -25.67 -32.68 15.21
CA THR A 124 -24.59 -32.05 15.97
C THR A 124 -24.71 -30.52 15.85
N GLY A 125 -24.94 -29.88 16.99
CA GLY A 125 -24.47 -28.53 17.31
C GLY A 125 -24.71 -27.43 16.27
N SER A 126 -25.81 -26.70 16.46
CA SER A 126 -26.05 -25.31 16.02
C SER A 126 -24.83 -24.64 15.33
N PRO A 127 -24.86 -24.39 14.01
CA PRO A 127 -23.84 -23.61 13.35
C PRO A 127 -23.99 -22.18 13.85
N SER A 128 -23.01 -21.71 14.62
CA SER A 128 -22.86 -20.28 14.91
C SER A 128 -22.85 -19.56 13.57
N ALA A 129 -23.89 -18.75 13.33
CA ALA A 129 -24.00 -17.95 12.13
C ALA A 129 -22.74 -17.08 12.00
N PRO A 130 -22.15 -16.91 10.80
CA PRO A 130 -21.13 -15.90 10.60
C PRO A 130 -21.70 -14.54 11.03
N PRO A 131 -20.86 -13.56 11.40
CA PRO A 131 -21.32 -12.22 11.73
C PRO A 131 -21.87 -11.58 10.45
N TYR A 132 -23.09 -11.93 10.09
CA TYR A 132 -23.86 -11.22 9.10
C TYR A 132 -23.99 -9.81 9.67
N GLY A 133 -23.29 -8.86 9.03
CA GLY A 133 -23.79 -7.49 9.04
C GLY A 133 -25.28 -7.54 8.69
N GLU A 134 -26.06 -6.66 9.30
CA GLU A 134 -27.51 -6.63 9.12
C GLU A 134 -27.86 -6.87 7.64
N PRO A 135 -28.77 -7.81 7.31
CA PRO A 135 -29.01 -8.23 5.92
C PRO A 135 -29.36 -7.04 5.00
N GLU A 136 -29.93 -5.98 5.57
CA GLU A 136 -30.18 -4.70 4.92
C GLU A 136 -28.89 -3.99 4.46
N ALA A 137 -27.82 -4.03 5.25
CA ALA A 137 -26.52 -3.47 4.90
C ALA A 137 -25.85 -4.24 3.75
N CYS A 138 -25.96 -5.58 3.73
CA CYS A 138 -25.48 -6.39 2.60
C CYS A 138 -26.23 -6.08 1.30
N LEU A 139 -27.55 -5.89 1.37
CA LEU A 139 -28.36 -5.49 0.21
C LEU A 139 -27.97 -4.11 -0.29
N LEU A 140 -27.77 -3.14 0.61
CA LEU A 140 -27.35 -1.80 0.27
C LEU A 140 -25.96 -1.77 -0.37
N GLN A 141 -25.01 -2.56 0.16
CA GLN A 141 -23.68 -2.71 -0.42
C GLN A 141 -23.71 -3.34 -1.81
N ASN A 142 -24.58 -4.33 -2.03
CA ASN A 142 -24.75 -4.97 -3.33
C ASN A 142 -25.36 -4.00 -4.36
N ALA A 143 -26.41 -3.27 -3.98
CA ALA A 143 -27.00 -2.23 -4.82
C ALA A 143 -25.97 -1.14 -5.19
N TYR A 144 -25.16 -0.71 -4.23
CA TYR A 144 -24.07 0.24 -4.49
C TYR A 144 -23.00 -0.33 -5.43
N ALA A 145 -22.61 -1.59 -5.25
CA ALA A 145 -21.67 -2.28 -6.12
C ALA A 145 -22.19 -2.40 -7.56
N GLN A 146 -23.48 -2.69 -7.74
CA GLN A 146 -24.14 -2.72 -9.05
C GLN A 146 -24.11 -1.33 -9.72
N THR A 147 -24.47 -0.27 -9.00
CA THR A 147 -24.41 1.10 -9.52
C THR A 147 -23.00 1.49 -9.96
N VAL A 148 -21.97 1.13 -9.19
CA VAL A 148 -20.57 1.35 -9.55
C VAL A 148 -20.17 0.52 -10.77
N GLN A 149 -20.60 -0.74 -10.84
CA GLN A 149 -20.33 -1.62 -11.98
C GLN A 149 -20.96 -1.09 -13.27
N ASP A 150 -22.20 -0.60 -13.21
CA ASP A 150 -22.88 0.02 -14.35
C ASP A 150 -22.16 1.31 -14.79
N ALA A 151 -21.73 2.14 -13.84
CA ALA A 151 -20.94 3.33 -14.14
C ALA A 151 -19.60 2.98 -14.81
N ILE A 152 -18.95 1.87 -14.40
CA ILE A 152 -17.72 1.38 -15.05
C ILE A 152 -18.02 0.92 -16.49
N GLN A 153 -19.13 0.25 -16.74
CA GLN A 153 -19.51 -0.17 -18.10
C GLN A 153 -19.72 1.01 -19.08
N HIS A 154 -20.04 2.20 -18.56
CA HIS A 154 -20.17 3.43 -19.36
C HIS A 154 -18.83 4.14 -19.66
N LEU A 155 -17.71 3.69 -19.08
CA LEU A 155 -16.38 4.18 -19.43
C LEU A 155 -15.92 3.64 -20.78
N ASN A 156 -14.94 4.29 -21.41
CA ASN A 156 -14.33 3.75 -22.63
C ASN A 156 -13.48 2.50 -22.32
N ARG A 157 -13.27 1.61 -23.30
CA ARG A 157 -12.59 0.30 -23.10
C ARG A 157 -11.19 0.42 -22.49
N ASN A 158 -10.44 1.46 -22.87
CA ASN A 158 -9.12 1.75 -22.30
C ASN A 158 -9.22 2.25 -20.84
N GLU A 159 -10.24 3.05 -20.52
CA GLU A 159 -10.50 3.54 -19.16
C GLU A 159 -10.95 2.38 -18.25
N GLN A 160 -11.86 1.54 -18.73
CA GLN A 160 -12.29 0.31 -18.05
C GLN A 160 -11.10 -0.59 -17.75
N THR A 161 -10.23 -0.82 -18.73
CA THR A 161 -9.07 -1.71 -18.59
C THR A 161 -8.08 -1.16 -17.57
N VAL A 162 -7.79 0.15 -17.59
CA VAL A 162 -6.91 0.78 -16.60
C VAL A 162 -7.53 0.76 -15.21
N ILE A 163 -8.83 1.03 -15.06
CA ILE A 163 -9.53 0.93 -13.77
C ILE A 163 -9.55 -0.52 -13.28
N GLN A 164 -9.76 -1.49 -14.17
CA GLN A 164 -9.76 -2.91 -13.85
C GLN A 164 -8.39 -3.37 -13.36
N PHE A 165 -7.32 -3.05 -14.11
CA PHE A 165 -5.97 -3.43 -13.70
C PHE A 165 -5.54 -2.74 -12.41
N TYR A 166 -5.90 -1.47 -12.23
CA TYR A 166 -5.49 -0.71 -11.07
C TYR A 166 -6.25 -1.07 -9.79
N TYR A 167 -7.58 -1.21 -9.85
CA TYR A 167 -8.41 -1.42 -8.65
C TYR A 167 -8.75 -2.90 -8.39
N PHE A 168 -8.96 -3.70 -9.44
CA PHE A 168 -9.34 -5.11 -9.28
C PHE A 168 -8.13 -6.05 -9.31
N ARG A 169 -7.15 -5.78 -10.19
CA ARG A 169 -5.90 -6.57 -10.25
C ARG A 169 -4.73 -5.97 -9.46
N GLN A 170 -4.89 -4.75 -8.96
CA GLN A 170 -3.91 -4.05 -8.13
C GLN A 170 -2.52 -3.89 -8.74
N GLU A 171 -2.46 -3.80 -10.06
CA GLU A 171 -1.21 -3.56 -10.77
C GLU A 171 -0.74 -2.13 -10.54
N THR A 172 0.57 -1.95 -10.36
CA THR A 172 1.15 -0.61 -10.27
C THR A 172 1.04 0.11 -11.61
N THR A 173 1.07 1.44 -11.59
CA THR A 173 1.01 2.24 -12.83
C THR A 173 2.14 1.88 -13.82
N ASN A 174 3.28 1.38 -13.30
CA ASN A 174 4.40 0.90 -14.11
C ASN A 174 4.09 -0.46 -14.75
N GLU A 175 3.55 -1.41 -13.99
CA GLU A 175 3.14 -2.72 -14.50
C GLU A 175 2.05 -2.59 -15.57
N ILE A 176 1.06 -1.74 -15.34
CA ILE A 176 -0.01 -1.44 -16.30
C ILE A 176 0.58 -0.82 -17.58
N ALA A 177 1.54 0.10 -17.43
CA ALA A 177 2.19 0.76 -18.56
C ALA A 177 2.96 -0.26 -19.42
N VAL A 178 3.73 -1.15 -18.78
CA VAL A 178 4.44 -2.25 -19.46
C VAL A 178 3.45 -3.20 -20.15
N ARG A 179 2.38 -3.61 -19.46
CA ARG A 179 1.36 -4.53 -20.00
C ARG A 179 0.61 -3.95 -21.21
N LEU A 180 0.29 -2.65 -21.15
CA LEU A 180 -0.41 -1.94 -22.22
C LEU A 180 0.53 -1.41 -23.31
N GLY A 181 1.85 -1.61 -23.18
CA GLY A 181 2.84 -1.08 -24.13
C GLY A 181 2.83 0.44 -24.25
N CYS A 182 2.53 1.15 -23.17
CA CYS A 182 2.38 2.61 -23.18
C CYS A 182 3.17 3.28 -22.04
N SER A 183 3.25 4.62 -22.03
CA SER A 183 4.00 5.34 -20.99
C SER A 183 3.21 5.43 -19.68
N VAL A 184 3.93 5.44 -18.55
CA VAL A 184 3.36 5.61 -17.20
C VAL A 184 2.53 6.89 -17.09
N GLN A 185 2.98 7.98 -17.75
CA GLN A 185 2.23 9.24 -17.80
C GLN A 185 0.88 9.08 -18.51
N ASN A 186 0.82 8.28 -19.58
CA ASN A 186 -0.43 8.01 -20.30
C ASN A 186 -1.40 7.22 -19.42
N VAL A 187 -0.93 6.20 -18.69
CA VAL A 187 -1.76 5.44 -17.74
C VAL A 187 -2.32 6.35 -16.63
N ARG A 188 -1.48 7.23 -16.05
CA ARG A 188 -1.93 8.22 -15.05
C ARG A 188 -3.03 9.15 -15.61
N LYS A 189 -2.87 9.60 -16.85
CA LYS A 189 -3.84 10.45 -17.55
C LYS A 189 -5.16 9.74 -17.79
N ILE A 190 -5.12 8.50 -18.28
CA ILE A 190 -6.31 7.66 -18.50
C ILE A 190 -7.03 7.41 -17.17
N LYS A 191 -6.30 7.02 -16.11
CA LYS A 191 -6.87 6.80 -14.78
C LYS A 191 -7.58 8.05 -14.25
N ARG A 192 -6.94 9.22 -14.36
CA ARG A 192 -7.55 10.49 -13.91
C ARG A 192 -8.85 10.79 -14.66
N ARG A 193 -8.87 10.65 -15.98
CA ARG A 193 -10.07 10.86 -16.80
C ARG A 193 -11.19 9.89 -16.45
N ALA A 194 -10.85 8.61 -16.29
CA ALA A 194 -11.80 7.58 -15.89
C ALA A 194 -12.47 7.93 -14.55
N LEU A 195 -11.69 8.33 -13.54
CA LEU A 195 -12.23 8.74 -12.23
C LEU A 195 -13.10 10.00 -12.30
N THR A 196 -12.71 11.01 -13.10
CA THR A 196 -13.55 12.19 -13.32
C THR A 196 -14.89 11.83 -13.95
N ARG A 197 -14.89 10.92 -14.94
CA ARG A 197 -16.14 10.44 -15.57
C ARG A 197 -16.98 9.63 -14.61
N LEU A 198 -16.38 8.72 -13.83
CA LEU A 198 -17.11 7.95 -12.83
C LEU A 198 -17.79 8.85 -11.80
N ARG A 199 -17.11 9.90 -11.30
CA ARG A 199 -17.73 10.88 -10.41
C ARG A 199 -18.95 11.54 -11.05
N SER A 200 -18.83 12.01 -12.30
CA SER A 200 -19.97 12.62 -13.01
C SER A 200 -21.15 11.67 -13.27
N LEU A 201 -20.90 10.35 -13.33
CA LEU A 201 -21.94 9.33 -13.51
C LEU A 201 -22.60 8.93 -12.20
N LEU A 202 -21.87 9.00 -11.08
CA LEU A 202 -22.34 8.61 -9.75
C LEU A 202 -22.93 9.77 -8.93
N GLU A 203 -22.63 11.03 -9.29
CA GLU A 203 -23.21 12.24 -8.71
C GLU A 203 -24.53 12.66 -9.38
N ARG A 204 -25.04 11.87 -10.34
CA ARG A 204 -26.36 12.03 -10.95
C ARG A 204 -27.43 11.28 -10.17
#